data_AF-A0A3M2E0I1-F1
#
_entry.id   AF-A0A3M2E0I1-F1
#
_cell.length_a   1.000
_cell.length_b   1.000
_cell.length_c   1.000
_cell.angle_alpha   90.00
_cell.angle_beta   90.00
_cell.angle_gamma   90.00
#
_symmetry.space_group_name_H-M   'P 1'
#
loop_
_entity.id
_entity.type
_entity.pdbx_description
1 polymer ?
#
loop_
_entity_poly.entity_id
_entity_poly.type
_entity_poly.pdbx_seq_one_letter_code
_entity_poly.pdbx_strand_id
1 'polypeptide(L)'
;AVLLGMVIVGGIRRIARVTEAIVPFMALFYFIGGMAVIIANAENILPSFARIFGDLFTGSAATGGFLGASVSYAWSKGVARGLFSNEAGQGSAPIAHAAAKAHEPVSEGMVSILEPFIDTIVICTLTGLVILSSGVWTKKYENEFQRADMEIVAGQYFENQPEHREIMYRHFNGIGQDEVRPYTGTIVVNEGRPIVGDYTILNSRSFAEDVTVWRDGQPFTGEIVVENGQVKDSALVFKGKSLLHSVRLTAKAFSEGLFGDWGQYIVSIGLLLFAFSTAIAWSYYGDRAVTYLFGPQAVMPYRILYVLAFFVAAFADTKLVWNLSAVAIAMSTIPNLFGLMLLRKEMRQTVQDYWRLFRKEFPNEAKSTTD
;
A
#
# COMPACT_ATOMS: atom_id res chain seq x y z
N ALA A 1 -1.81 14.37 -14.58
CA ALA A 1 -1.36 14.39 -15.99
C ALA A 1 -0.60 15.68 -16.34
N VAL A 2 -1.22 16.86 -16.31
CA VAL A 2 -0.58 18.13 -16.72
C VAL A 2 0.70 18.44 -15.95
N LEU A 3 0.65 18.44 -14.60
CA LEU A 3 1.84 18.67 -13.75
C LEU A 3 2.95 17.65 -14.05
N LEU A 4 2.58 16.38 -14.17
CA LEU A 4 3.52 15.28 -14.47
C LEU A 4 4.19 15.51 -15.83
N GLY A 5 3.41 15.85 -16.86
CA GLY A 5 3.91 16.17 -18.20
C GLY A 5 4.91 17.33 -18.19
N MET A 6 4.61 18.41 -17.45
CA MET A 6 5.54 19.54 -17.31
C MET A 6 6.89 19.13 -16.72
N VAL A 7 6.92 18.15 -15.81
CA VAL A 7 8.15 17.63 -15.22
C VAL A 7 8.89 16.72 -16.19
N ILE A 8 8.25 15.64 -16.67
CA ILE A 8 8.94 14.59 -17.40
C ILE A 8 9.36 15.01 -18.82
N VAL A 9 8.56 15.86 -19.49
CA VAL A 9 8.90 16.36 -20.84
C VAL A 9 10.16 17.22 -20.82
N GLY A 10 10.44 17.89 -19.69
CA GLY A 10 11.64 18.72 -19.52
C GLY A 10 12.97 17.95 -19.41
N GLY A 11 12.95 16.62 -19.46
CA GLY A 11 14.17 15.81 -19.45
C GLY A 11 14.71 15.49 -18.06
N ILE A 12 15.81 14.73 -18.01
CA ILE A 12 16.38 14.20 -16.76
C ILE A 12 16.77 15.30 -15.77
N ARG A 13 17.26 16.45 -16.26
CA ARG A 13 17.66 17.58 -15.39
C ARG A 13 16.46 18.19 -14.65
N ARG A 14 15.28 18.26 -15.29
CA ARG A 14 14.06 18.76 -14.65
C ARG A 14 13.49 17.73 -13.69
N ILE A 15 13.48 16.45 -14.10
CA ILE A 15 13.09 15.32 -13.25
C ILE A 15 13.91 15.36 -11.95
N ALA A 16 15.24 15.36 -12.05
CA ALA A 16 16.13 15.38 -10.89
C ALA A 16 15.87 16.58 -9.97
N ARG A 17 15.79 17.80 -10.52
CA ARG A 17 15.54 19.02 -9.74
C ARG A 17 14.22 18.99 -8.97
N VAL A 18 13.17 18.43 -9.58
CA VAL A 18 11.85 18.33 -8.95
C VAL A 18 11.87 17.26 -7.87
N THR A 19 12.45 16.09 -8.16
CA THR A 19 12.55 14.97 -7.22
C THR A 19 13.42 15.32 -6.01
N GLU A 20 14.54 16.03 -6.18
CA GLU A 20 15.41 16.44 -5.06
C GLU A 20 14.71 17.36 -4.05
N ALA A 21 13.70 18.11 -4.50
CA ALA A 21 12.92 18.97 -3.63
C ALA A 21 11.72 18.23 -3.02
N ILE A 22 10.96 17.48 -3.83
CA ILE A 22 9.72 16.82 -3.40
C ILE A 22 10.00 15.67 -2.44
N VAL A 23 10.98 14.81 -2.73
CA VAL A 23 11.19 13.57 -1.96
C VAL A 23 11.60 13.84 -0.50
N PRO A 24 12.57 14.72 -0.20
CA PRO A 24 12.89 15.05 1.18
C PRO A 24 11.74 15.76 1.90
N PHE A 25 11.05 16.67 1.21
CA PHE A 25 9.91 17.38 1.78
C PHE A 25 8.78 16.42 2.16
N MET A 26 8.36 15.53 1.25
CA MET A 26 7.25 14.62 1.50
C MET A 26 7.59 13.62 2.63
N ALA A 27 8.82 13.12 2.67
CA ALA A 27 9.27 12.21 3.71
C ALA A 27 9.29 12.89 5.08
N LEU A 28 9.86 14.10 5.17
CA LEU A 28 9.91 14.86 6.41
C LEU A 28 8.51 15.30 6.87
N PHE A 29 7.67 15.78 5.95
CA PHE A 29 6.31 16.18 6.24
C PHE A 29 5.47 15.03 6.80
N TYR A 30 5.55 13.86 6.17
CA TYR A 30 4.88 12.66 6.65
C TYR A 30 5.47 12.16 7.98
N PHE A 31 6.81 12.19 8.12
CA PHE A 31 7.50 11.79 9.34
C PHE A 31 7.09 12.64 10.55
N ILE A 32 7.09 13.97 10.41
CA ILE A 32 6.66 14.89 11.47
C ILE A 32 5.21 14.63 11.85
N GLY A 33 4.32 14.42 10.88
CA GLY A 33 2.93 14.08 11.14
C GLY A 33 2.77 12.76 11.90
N GLY A 34 3.50 11.71 11.48
CA GLY A 34 3.46 10.43 12.18
C GLY A 34 4.02 10.52 13.60
N MET A 35 5.12 11.27 13.79
CA MET A 35 5.67 11.52 15.11
C MET A 35 4.70 12.29 16.01
N ALA A 36 3.93 13.23 15.47
CA ALA A 36 2.91 13.93 16.23
C ALA A 36 1.81 12.98 16.73
N VAL A 37 1.48 11.91 16.01
CA VAL A 37 0.54 10.89 16.51
C VAL A 37 1.18 10.00 17.56
N ILE A 38 2.41 9.55 17.31
CA ILE A 38 3.18 8.70 18.24
C ILE A 38 3.34 9.39 19.60
N ILE A 39 3.68 10.69 19.61
CA ILE A 39 3.87 11.46 20.85
C ILE A 39 2.54 11.60 21.59
N ALA A 40 1.44 11.88 20.89
CA ALA A 40 0.11 11.97 21.52
C ALA A 40 -0.36 10.64 22.11
N ASN A 41 0.14 9.51 21.59
CA ASN A 41 -0.25 8.16 21.98
C ASN A 41 0.93 7.36 22.56
N ALA A 42 1.85 8.04 23.26
CA ALA A 42 3.13 7.46 23.68
C ALA A 42 2.98 6.20 24.54
N GLU A 43 1.95 6.15 25.37
CA GLU A 43 1.62 5.01 26.24
C GLU A 43 1.33 3.73 25.44
N ASN A 44 0.85 3.87 24.20
CA ASN A 44 0.49 2.74 23.34
C ASN A 44 1.64 2.28 22.43
N ILE A 45 2.82 2.92 22.46
CA ILE A 45 3.97 2.53 21.61
C ILE A 45 4.46 1.13 21.97
N LEU A 46 4.79 0.90 23.24
CA LEU A 46 5.33 -0.39 23.68
C LEU A 46 4.30 -1.54 23.52
N PRO A 47 3.01 -1.35 23.89
CA PRO A 47 1.97 -2.31 23.55
C PRO A 47 1.84 -2.58 22.05
N SER A 48 2.03 -1.57 21.19
CA SER A 48 1.97 -1.75 19.73
C SER A 48 3.10 -2.63 19.22
N PHE A 49 4.34 -2.43 19.69
CA PHE A 49 5.46 -3.31 19.35
C PHE A 49 5.22 -4.74 19.83
N ALA A 50 4.75 -4.92 21.07
CA ALA A 50 4.43 -6.24 21.60
C ALA A 50 3.39 -6.97 20.73
N ARG A 51 2.36 -6.26 20.23
CA ARG A 51 1.38 -6.81 19.29
C ARG A 51 1.98 -7.15 17.93
N ILE A 52 2.82 -6.29 17.35
CA ILE A 52 3.46 -6.58 16.05
C ILE A 52 4.20 -7.92 16.12
N PHE A 53 5.03 -8.13 17.15
CA PHE A 53 5.80 -9.37 17.26
C PHE A 53 4.93 -10.54 17.72
N GLY A 54 3.98 -10.33 18.63
CA GLY A 54 3.05 -11.38 19.07
C GLY A 54 2.20 -11.89 17.91
N ASP A 55 1.42 -11.01 17.29
CA ASP A 55 0.46 -11.34 16.25
C ASP A 55 1.13 -11.90 14.98
N LEU A 56 2.39 -11.53 14.71
CA LEU A 56 3.13 -12.06 13.56
C LEU A 56 3.44 -13.56 13.71
N PHE A 57 3.72 -14.04 14.92
CA PHE A 57 4.09 -15.44 15.16
C PHE A 57 2.92 -16.30 15.66
N THR A 58 1.88 -15.70 16.24
CA THR A 58 0.71 -16.43 16.76
C THR A 58 -0.57 -16.21 15.97
N GLY A 59 -0.58 -15.24 15.05
CA GLY A 59 -1.79 -14.73 14.43
C GLY A 59 -2.45 -13.67 15.32
N SER A 60 -3.20 -12.77 14.69
CA SER A 60 -3.96 -11.74 15.39
C SER A 60 -5.35 -12.28 15.75
N ALA A 61 -5.64 -12.32 17.05
CA ALA A 61 -6.95 -12.69 17.55
C ALA A 61 -8.00 -11.61 17.24
N ALA A 62 -9.27 -12.00 17.13
CA ALA A 62 -10.37 -11.06 16.96
C ALA A 62 -10.39 -10.05 18.13
N THR A 63 -10.17 -8.77 17.81
CA THR A 63 -9.97 -7.70 18.79
C THR A 63 -10.83 -6.50 18.41
N GLY A 64 -11.78 -6.15 19.29
CA GLY A 64 -12.81 -5.15 18.96
C GLY A 64 -13.57 -5.55 17.70
N GLY A 65 -13.79 -4.60 16.78
CA GLY A 65 -14.43 -4.84 15.49
C GLY A 65 -13.57 -5.54 14.45
N PHE A 66 -12.30 -5.83 14.75
CA PHE A 66 -11.40 -6.55 13.84
C PHE A 66 -11.50 -8.06 14.06
N LEU A 67 -11.80 -8.79 13.00
CA LEU A 67 -12.03 -10.23 13.06
C LEU A 67 -10.76 -11.08 13.09
N GLY A 68 -9.59 -10.46 13.16
CA GLY A 68 -8.31 -11.16 13.25
C GLY A 68 -7.70 -11.51 11.88
N ALA A 69 -6.44 -11.92 11.93
CA ALA A 69 -5.66 -12.32 10.76
C ALA A 69 -4.76 -13.51 11.12
N SER A 70 -4.72 -14.52 10.27
CA SER A 70 -3.83 -15.66 10.45
C SER A 70 -2.38 -15.27 10.19
N VAL A 71 -1.44 -16.05 10.74
CA VAL A 71 0.00 -15.87 10.46
C VAL A 71 0.29 -15.88 8.96
N SER A 72 -0.29 -16.85 8.23
CA SER A 72 -0.08 -16.97 6.78
C SER A 72 -0.64 -15.77 6.00
N TYR A 73 -1.82 -15.27 6.41
CA TYR A 73 -2.41 -14.07 5.82
C TYR A 73 -1.56 -12.83 6.11
N ALA A 74 -1.18 -12.61 7.37
CA ALA A 74 -0.34 -11.48 7.78
C ALA A 74 1.01 -11.49 7.06
N TRP A 75 1.67 -12.66 7.00
CA TRP A 75 2.93 -12.85 6.29
C TRP A 75 2.79 -12.58 4.78
N SER A 76 1.83 -13.22 4.12
CA SER A 76 1.65 -13.06 2.67
C SER A 76 1.29 -11.63 2.28
N LYS A 77 0.39 -10.98 3.03
CA LYS A 77 0.05 -9.57 2.80
C LYS A 77 1.22 -8.64 3.12
N GLY A 78 1.96 -8.89 4.20
CA GLY A 78 3.15 -8.12 4.59
C GLY A 78 4.24 -8.18 3.53
N VAL A 79 4.61 -9.38 3.08
CA VAL A 79 5.60 -9.57 2.01
C VAL A 79 5.12 -8.93 0.70
N ALA A 80 3.88 -9.19 0.28
CA ALA A 80 3.36 -8.65 -0.97
C ALA A 80 3.32 -7.11 -0.98
N ARG A 81 2.93 -6.48 0.13
CA ARG A 81 2.91 -5.02 0.25
C ARG A 81 4.32 -4.43 0.40
N GLY A 82 5.20 -5.09 1.14
CA GLY A 82 6.60 -4.69 1.29
C GLY A 82 7.33 -4.67 -0.04
N LEU A 83 7.25 -5.76 -0.83
CA LEU A 83 7.86 -5.85 -2.16
C LEU A 83 7.31 -4.82 -3.15
N PHE A 84 6.05 -4.41 -2.99
CA PHE A 84 5.45 -3.36 -3.80
C PHE A 84 5.93 -1.96 -3.41
N SER A 85 6.20 -1.73 -2.12
CA SER A 85 6.63 -0.43 -1.59
C SER A 85 8.10 -0.14 -1.93
N ASN A 86 8.98 -1.09 -1.62
CA ASN A 86 10.44 -0.90 -1.75
C ASN A 86 11.04 -1.43 -3.05
N GLU A 87 10.20 -1.95 -3.95
CA GLU A 87 10.59 -2.47 -5.27
C GLU A 87 11.66 -3.58 -5.23
N ALA A 88 11.81 -4.26 -4.09
CA ALA A 88 12.84 -5.29 -3.93
C ALA A 88 12.65 -6.44 -4.93
N GLY A 89 13.74 -6.79 -5.61
CA GLY A 89 13.76 -7.85 -6.62
C GLY A 89 13.20 -7.47 -7.98
N GLN A 90 12.52 -6.32 -8.13
CA GLN A 90 11.88 -5.92 -9.40
C GLN A 90 12.87 -5.44 -10.47
N GLY A 91 14.06 -5.00 -10.06
CA GLY A 91 15.14 -4.54 -10.95
C GLY A 91 14.98 -3.11 -11.48
N SER A 92 13.95 -2.38 -11.04
CA SER A 92 13.67 -0.98 -11.40
C SER A 92 14.62 0.01 -10.72
N ALA A 93 14.78 -0.07 -9.39
CA ALA A 93 15.62 0.87 -8.63
C ALA A 93 17.06 1.02 -9.17
N PRO A 94 17.79 -0.07 -9.53
CA PRO A 94 19.14 0.04 -10.11
C PRO A 94 19.20 0.87 -11.40
N ILE A 95 18.09 1.07 -12.12
CA ILE A 95 18.03 1.90 -13.33
C ILE A 95 18.28 3.39 -13.00
N ALA A 96 17.80 3.88 -11.85
CA ALA A 96 18.11 5.23 -11.37
C ALA A 96 19.57 5.34 -10.95
N HIS A 97 20.03 4.40 -10.13
CA HIS A 97 21.40 4.37 -9.61
C HIS A 97 22.46 4.25 -10.72
N ALA A 98 22.18 3.52 -11.80
CA ALA A 98 23.07 3.43 -12.95
C ALA A 98 23.32 4.78 -13.67
N ALA A 99 22.48 5.79 -13.43
CA ALA A 99 22.66 7.13 -13.98
C ALA A 99 23.41 8.08 -13.02
N ALA A 100 23.66 7.67 -11.78
CA ALA A 100 24.46 8.42 -10.84
C ALA A 100 25.92 8.49 -11.29
N LYS A 101 26.58 9.62 -10.98
CA LYS A 101 28.01 9.77 -11.22
C LYS A 101 28.78 9.21 -10.03
N ALA A 102 28.88 7.89 -9.95
CA ALA A 102 29.70 7.21 -8.95
C ALA A 102 31.03 6.75 -9.55
N HIS A 103 32.09 6.77 -8.75
CA HIS A 103 33.42 6.30 -9.16
C HIS A 103 33.47 4.77 -9.21
N GLU A 104 32.78 4.10 -8.28
CA GLU A 104 32.66 2.64 -8.23
C GLU A 104 31.19 2.19 -8.19
N PRO A 105 30.84 1.07 -8.85
CA PRO A 105 29.48 0.53 -8.78
C PRO A 105 29.03 0.15 -7.36
N VAL A 106 29.98 -0.26 -6.51
CA VAL A 106 29.69 -0.71 -5.13
C VAL A 106 29.32 0.45 -4.23
N SER A 107 29.96 1.61 -4.38
CA SER A 107 29.61 2.79 -3.57
C SER A 107 28.18 3.26 -3.85
N GLU A 108 27.77 3.29 -5.12
CA GLU A 108 26.37 3.57 -5.48
C GLU A 108 25.41 2.45 -5.03
N GLY A 109 25.83 1.20 -5.13
CA GLY A 109 25.05 0.07 -4.61
C GLY A 109 24.78 0.20 -3.11
N MET A 110 25.74 0.67 -2.31
CA MET A 110 25.53 0.94 -0.88
C MET A 110 24.53 2.08 -0.64
N VAL A 111 24.53 3.12 -1.48
CA VAL A 111 23.53 4.19 -1.43
C VAL A 111 22.13 3.66 -1.74
N SER A 112 22.00 2.75 -2.72
CA SER A 112 20.71 2.14 -3.07
C SER A 112 20.04 1.36 -1.93
N ILE A 113 20.82 0.82 -0.98
CA ILE A 113 20.29 0.12 0.21
C ILE A 113 19.53 1.09 1.15
N LEU A 114 19.82 2.39 1.09
CA LEU A 114 19.08 3.38 1.88
C LEU A 114 17.62 3.50 1.44
N GLU A 115 17.29 3.19 0.18
CA GLU A 115 15.91 3.28 -0.32
C GLU A 115 14.94 2.35 0.45
N PRO A 116 15.15 1.01 0.47
CA PRO A 116 14.27 0.11 1.24
C PRO A 116 14.35 0.36 2.75
N PHE A 117 15.50 0.86 3.26
CA PHE A 117 15.62 1.22 4.67
C PHE A 117 14.71 2.41 5.02
N ILE A 118 14.81 3.51 4.29
CA ILE A 118 13.98 4.70 4.53
C ILE A 118 12.50 4.38 4.28
N ASP A 119 12.19 3.72 3.17
CA ASP A 119 10.80 3.38 2.84
C ASP A 119 10.18 2.42 3.86
N THR A 120 10.73 1.21 3.97
CA THR A 120 10.09 0.14 4.74
C THR A 120 10.40 0.25 6.23
N ILE A 121 11.68 0.41 6.60
CA ILE A 121 12.09 0.36 8.00
C ILE A 121 11.71 1.65 8.73
N VAL A 122 11.81 2.81 8.09
CA VAL A 122 11.46 4.10 8.72
C VAL A 122 9.99 4.44 8.46
N ILE A 123 9.59 4.69 7.21
CA ILE A 123 8.29 5.29 6.89
C ILE A 123 7.13 4.29 7.05
N CYS A 124 7.24 3.05 6.56
CA CYS A 124 6.20 2.05 6.73
C CYS A 124 6.06 1.60 8.19
N THR A 125 7.17 1.40 8.92
CA THR A 125 7.11 1.13 10.37
C THR A 125 6.46 2.26 11.13
N LEU A 126 6.83 3.52 10.84
CA LEU A 126 6.17 4.69 11.41
C LEU A 126 4.66 4.65 11.16
N THR A 127 4.25 4.38 9.92
CA THR A 127 2.82 4.28 9.56
C THR A 127 2.11 3.17 10.33
N GLY A 128 2.72 1.99 10.43
CA GLY A 128 2.19 0.88 11.22
C GLY A 128 2.03 1.24 12.70
N LEU A 129 3.03 1.90 13.29
CA LEU A 129 2.98 2.37 14.67
C LEU A 129 1.93 3.46 14.88
N VAL A 130 1.77 4.38 13.94
CA VAL A 130 0.70 5.40 13.99
C VAL A 130 -0.68 4.74 14.03
N ILE A 131 -0.91 3.72 13.20
CA ILE A 131 -2.19 2.99 13.15
C ILE A 131 -2.42 2.22 14.46
N LEU A 132 -1.40 1.51 14.95
CA LEU A 132 -1.54 0.68 16.14
C LEU A 132 -1.65 1.49 17.44
N SER A 133 -0.84 2.55 17.58
CA SER A 133 -0.80 3.37 18.80
C SER A 133 -2.03 4.26 18.96
N SER A 134 -2.63 4.71 17.86
CA SER A 134 -3.91 5.46 17.88
C SER A 134 -5.13 4.58 18.21
N GLY A 135 -5.01 3.25 18.07
CA GLY A 135 -6.08 2.31 18.40
C GLY A 135 -7.32 2.37 17.48
N VAL A 136 -7.25 3.11 16.37
CA VAL A 136 -8.38 3.26 15.42
C VAL A 136 -8.68 1.96 14.68
N TRP A 137 -7.73 1.03 14.58
CA TRP A 137 -7.85 -0.21 13.83
C TRP A 137 -8.82 -1.24 14.44
N THR A 138 -9.22 -1.07 15.70
CA THR A 138 -10.18 -1.96 16.39
C THR A 138 -11.59 -1.37 16.48
N LYS A 139 -11.78 -0.12 16.09
CA LYS A 139 -13.04 0.62 16.25
C LYS A 139 -13.76 0.77 14.91
N LYS A 140 -15.08 0.66 14.95
CA LYS A 140 -15.93 0.92 13.79
C LYS A 140 -16.22 2.42 13.68
N TYR A 141 -16.21 2.91 12.45
CA TYR A 141 -16.50 4.31 12.12
C TYR A 141 -17.54 4.35 11.01
N GLU A 142 -18.39 5.37 11.07
CA GLU A 142 -19.28 5.70 9.97
C GLU A 142 -18.45 5.99 8.72
N ASN A 143 -18.64 5.23 7.66
CA ASN A 143 -17.91 5.40 6.41
C ASN A 143 -18.74 4.92 5.21
N GLU A 144 -18.24 5.23 4.01
CA GLU A 144 -18.80 4.73 2.76
C GLU A 144 -18.12 3.42 2.35
N PHE A 145 -18.87 2.35 2.11
CA PHE A 145 -18.27 1.05 1.81
C PHE A 145 -17.68 1.04 0.40
N GLN A 146 -16.37 0.82 0.33
CA GLN A 146 -15.72 0.60 -0.96
C GLN A 146 -16.14 -0.78 -1.47
N ARG A 147 -16.61 -0.85 -2.71
CA ARG A 147 -17.08 -2.11 -3.33
C ARG A 147 -16.06 -3.24 -3.22
N ALA A 148 -14.78 -2.93 -3.37
CA ALA A 148 -13.70 -3.90 -3.28
C ALA A 148 -13.49 -4.48 -1.87
N ASP A 149 -13.93 -3.76 -0.83
CA ASP A 149 -13.79 -4.15 0.56
C ASP A 149 -15.12 -4.67 1.16
N MET A 150 -16.23 -4.54 0.41
CA MET A 150 -17.57 -4.96 0.80
C MET A 150 -17.89 -6.35 0.27
N GLU A 151 -18.49 -7.17 1.12
CA GLU A 151 -18.93 -8.52 0.78
C GLU A 151 -20.27 -8.82 1.46
N ILE A 152 -21.20 -9.43 0.74
CA ILE A 152 -22.48 -9.86 1.29
C ILE A 152 -22.51 -11.38 1.30
N VAL A 153 -22.68 -11.97 2.48
CA VAL A 153 -22.68 -13.41 2.68
C VAL A 153 -24.07 -13.91 3.03
N ALA A 154 -24.41 -15.13 2.61
CA ALA A 154 -25.67 -15.77 2.92
C ALA A 154 -25.68 -16.25 4.37
N GLY A 155 -26.80 -16.12 5.06
CA GLY A 155 -26.91 -16.42 6.49
C GLY A 155 -26.79 -15.19 7.38
N GLN A 156 -27.31 -15.30 8.60
CA GLN A 156 -27.19 -14.29 9.64
C GLN A 156 -26.05 -14.60 10.60
N TYR A 157 -25.02 -13.76 10.56
CA TYR A 157 -23.87 -13.83 11.45
C TYR A 157 -23.81 -12.57 12.29
N PHE A 158 -23.40 -12.75 13.54
CA PHE A 158 -23.44 -11.70 14.56
C PHE A 158 -22.11 -11.67 15.31
N GLU A 159 -21.54 -10.48 15.43
CA GLU A 159 -20.24 -10.28 16.08
C GLU A 159 -20.22 -10.67 17.56
N ASN A 160 -21.35 -10.52 18.25
CA ASN A 160 -21.47 -10.87 19.66
C ASN A 160 -21.46 -12.38 19.92
N GLN A 161 -21.56 -13.21 18.88
CA GLN A 161 -21.51 -14.67 19.00
C GLN A 161 -20.10 -15.20 18.71
N PRO A 162 -19.43 -15.86 19.67
CA PRO A 162 -18.08 -16.39 19.47
C PRO A 162 -17.96 -17.35 18.29
N GLU A 163 -18.97 -18.19 18.08
CA GLU A 163 -19.01 -19.16 16.97
C GLU A 163 -19.02 -18.45 15.60
N HIS A 164 -19.83 -17.39 15.45
CA HIS A 164 -19.88 -16.59 14.23
C HIS A 164 -18.58 -15.86 13.95
N ARG A 165 -17.89 -15.36 14.99
CA ARG A 165 -16.56 -14.75 14.84
C ARG A 165 -15.52 -15.75 14.35
N GLU A 166 -15.54 -16.98 14.85
CA GLU A 166 -14.65 -18.04 14.41
C GLU A 166 -14.93 -18.45 12.95
N ILE A 167 -16.20 -18.59 12.58
CA ILE A 167 -16.61 -18.85 11.19
C ILE A 167 -16.07 -17.75 10.26
N MET A 168 -16.28 -16.48 10.61
CA MET A 168 -15.80 -15.36 9.81
C MET A 168 -14.27 -15.25 9.79
N TYR A 169 -13.60 -15.54 10.91
CA TYR A 169 -12.14 -15.60 10.96
C TYR A 169 -11.59 -16.63 9.96
N ARG A 170 -12.20 -17.82 9.87
CA ARG A 170 -11.80 -18.85 8.89
C ARG A 170 -12.04 -18.41 7.46
N HIS A 171 -13.23 -17.87 7.18
CA HIS A 171 -13.60 -17.33 5.86
C HIS A 171 -12.58 -16.27 5.38
N PHE A 172 -12.31 -15.27 6.21
CA PHE A 172 -11.40 -14.18 5.85
C PHE A 172 -9.93 -14.60 5.71
N ASN A 173 -9.53 -15.73 6.30
CA ASN A 173 -8.16 -16.22 6.24
C ASN A 173 -7.99 -17.44 5.31
N GLY A 174 -9.06 -17.90 4.66
CA GLY A 174 -9.04 -19.06 3.77
C GLY A 174 -8.60 -20.35 4.47
N ILE A 175 -9.03 -20.55 5.72
CA ILE A 175 -8.63 -21.69 6.55
C ILE A 175 -9.71 -22.76 6.55
N GLY A 176 -9.35 -24.00 6.20
CA GLY A 176 -10.25 -25.15 6.24
C GLY A 176 -11.31 -25.13 5.14
N GLN A 177 -12.45 -25.80 5.38
CA GLN A 177 -13.61 -25.69 4.51
C GLN A 177 -14.34 -24.40 4.81
N ASP A 178 -14.47 -23.53 3.80
CA ASP A 178 -15.21 -22.28 3.93
C ASP A 178 -16.72 -22.57 3.91
N GLU A 179 -17.34 -22.46 5.08
CA GLU A 179 -18.78 -22.66 5.26
C GLU A 179 -19.58 -21.41 4.85
N VAL A 180 -18.91 -20.25 4.78
CA VAL A 180 -19.55 -18.98 4.43
C VAL A 180 -19.73 -18.92 2.93
N ARG A 181 -20.99 -18.79 2.49
CA ARG A 181 -21.33 -18.72 1.07
C ARG A 181 -21.62 -17.28 0.67
N PRO A 182 -21.14 -16.82 -0.49
CA PRO A 182 -21.50 -15.52 -1.00
C PRO A 182 -23.01 -15.45 -1.28
N TYR A 183 -23.66 -14.36 -0.86
CA TYR A 183 -25.10 -14.19 -1.05
C TYR A 183 -25.42 -13.97 -2.54
N THR A 184 -26.44 -14.66 -3.05
CA THR A 184 -27.00 -14.39 -4.38
C THR A 184 -28.51 -14.32 -4.25
N GLY A 185 -29.09 -13.18 -4.62
CA GLY A 185 -30.51 -12.91 -4.42
C GLY A 185 -30.81 -11.41 -4.44
N THR A 186 -31.96 -11.05 -3.89
CA THR A 186 -32.44 -9.68 -3.88
C THR A 186 -32.55 -9.17 -2.45
N ILE A 187 -31.93 -8.02 -2.18
CA ILE A 187 -32.08 -7.28 -0.94
C ILE A 187 -33.10 -6.17 -1.15
N VAL A 188 -34.18 -6.21 -0.39
CA VAL A 188 -35.17 -5.13 -0.38
C VAL A 188 -34.66 -4.01 0.54
N VAL A 189 -34.68 -2.78 0.06
CA VAL A 189 -34.30 -1.58 0.81
C VAL A 189 -35.51 -0.65 0.88
N ASN A 190 -35.78 -0.15 2.09
CA ASN A 190 -36.85 0.81 2.33
C ASN A 190 -36.28 2.07 2.99
N GLU A 191 -36.50 3.23 2.38
CA GLU A 191 -35.99 4.53 2.85
C GLU A 191 -34.49 4.50 3.20
N GLY A 192 -33.71 3.85 2.33
CA GLY A 192 -32.27 3.66 2.47
C GLY A 192 -31.87 2.55 3.43
N ARG A 193 -32.78 1.91 4.17
CA ARG A 193 -32.42 0.84 5.11
C ARG A 193 -32.67 -0.55 4.49
N PRO A 194 -31.65 -1.41 4.37
CA PRO A 194 -31.86 -2.80 3.97
C PRO A 194 -32.76 -3.52 4.97
N ILE A 195 -33.82 -4.17 4.47
CA ILE A 195 -34.70 -4.99 5.30
C ILE A 195 -33.95 -6.26 5.68
N VAL A 196 -33.96 -6.59 6.97
CA VAL A 196 -33.31 -7.80 7.50
C VAL A 196 -33.77 -9.03 6.72
N GLY A 197 -32.81 -9.74 6.14
CA GLY A 197 -33.01 -10.99 5.43
C GLY A 197 -32.02 -12.05 5.88
N ASP A 198 -31.94 -13.15 5.14
CA ASP A 198 -30.99 -14.24 5.40
C ASP A 198 -29.61 -13.94 4.79
N TYR A 199 -29.04 -12.80 5.16
CA TYR A 199 -27.74 -12.32 4.69
C TYR A 199 -27.05 -11.47 5.76
N THR A 200 -25.73 -11.34 5.64
CA THR A 200 -24.89 -10.46 6.46
C THR A 200 -24.03 -9.60 5.56
N ILE A 201 -23.99 -8.29 5.85
CA ILE A 201 -23.13 -7.34 5.12
C ILE A 201 -21.83 -7.20 5.90
N LEU A 202 -20.71 -7.42 5.21
CA LEU A 202 -19.36 -7.28 5.71
C LEU A 202 -18.67 -6.14 4.96
N ASN A 203 -17.86 -5.37 5.66
CA ASN A 203 -16.99 -4.38 5.04
C ASN A 203 -15.64 -4.34 5.75
N SER A 204 -14.56 -4.28 4.98
CA SER A 204 -13.18 -4.17 5.48
C SER A 204 -12.85 -5.22 6.56
N ARG A 205 -13.21 -6.50 6.32
CA ARG A 205 -13.02 -7.62 7.27
C ARG A 205 -13.68 -7.42 8.63
N SER A 206 -14.84 -6.77 8.66
CA SER A 206 -15.65 -6.55 9.86
C SER A 206 -17.15 -6.63 9.55
N PHE A 207 -17.96 -6.93 10.56
CA PHE A 207 -19.41 -6.86 10.46
C PHE A 207 -19.85 -5.40 10.27
N ALA A 208 -20.62 -5.12 9.22
CA ALA A 208 -21.18 -3.80 9.00
C ALA A 208 -22.41 -3.58 9.89
N GLU A 209 -22.52 -2.38 10.47
CA GLU A 209 -23.64 -1.97 11.31
C GLU A 209 -24.31 -0.72 10.74
N ASP A 210 -25.58 -0.50 11.09
CA ASP A 210 -26.37 0.68 10.71
C ASP A 210 -26.33 0.99 9.21
N VAL A 211 -26.31 -0.06 8.37
CA VAL A 211 -26.11 0.09 6.93
C VAL A 211 -27.26 0.87 6.29
N THR A 212 -26.90 1.87 5.50
CA THR A 212 -27.80 2.64 4.64
C THR A 212 -27.34 2.62 3.19
N VAL A 213 -28.30 2.69 2.27
CA VAL A 213 -28.09 2.65 0.83
C VAL A 213 -28.64 3.94 0.22
N TRP A 214 -27.83 4.56 -0.61
CA TRP A 214 -28.12 5.84 -1.24
C TRP A 214 -27.96 5.72 -2.75
N ARG A 215 -28.74 6.50 -3.49
CA ARG A 215 -28.57 6.73 -4.93
C ARG A 215 -28.72 8.22 -5.19
N ASP A 216 -27.77 8.81 -5.91
CA ASP A 216 -27.78 10.23 -6.27
C ASP A 216 -28.03 11.19 -5.08
N GLY A 217 -27.51 10.83 -3.90
CA GLY A 217 -27.64 11.62 -2.68
C GLY A 217 -28.98 11.49 -1.94
N GLN A 218 -29.89 10.61 -2.37
CA GLN A 218 -31.15 10.32 -1.69
C GLN A 218 -31.21 8.88 -1.14
N PRO A 219 -31.96 8.62 -0.05
CA PRO A 219 -32.16 7.27 0.47
C PRO A 219 -32.81 6.38 -0.58
N PHE A 220 -32.20 5.24 -0.88
CA PHE A 220 -32.69 4.32 -1.90
C PHE A 220 -33.88 3.49 -1.39
N THR A 221 -34.93 3.36 -2.20
CA THR A 221 -36.05 2.43 -1.94
C THR A 221 -36.25 1.55 -3.16
N GLY A 222 -36.27 0.24 -2.95
CA GLY A 222 -36.41 -0.74 -4.02
C GLY A 222 -35.59 -1.99 -3.77
N GLU A 223 -35.38 -2.76 -4.84
CA GLU A 223 -34.68 -4.03 -4.81
C GLU A 223 -33.24 -3.89 -5.32
N ILE A 224 -32.30 -4.48 -4.58
CA ILE A 224 -30.89 -4.57 -4.95
C ILE A 224 -30.59 -6.00 -5.32
N VAL A 225 -30.16 -6.23 -6.56
CA VAL A 225 -29.68 -7.54 -7.00
C VAL A 225 -28.23 -7.73 -6.55
N VAL A 226 -28.01 -8.79 -5.79
CA VAL A 226 -26.69 -9.23 -5.34
C VAL A 226 -26.37 -10.55 -6.03
N GLU A 227 -25.19 -10.64 -6.63
CA GLU A 227 -24.70 -11.86 -7.25
C GLU A 227 -23.30 -12.17 -6.72
N ASN A 228 -23.12 -13.39 -6.24
CA ASN A 228 -21.86 -13.86 -5.69
C ASN A 228 -21.27 -12.87 -4.65
N GLY A 229 -22.13 -12.39 -3.75
CA GLY A 229 -21.81 -11.49 -2.65
C GLY A 229 -21.50 -10.05 -3.06
N GLN A 230 -21.72 -9.70 -4.33
CA GLN A 230 -21.38 -8.39 -4.89
C GLN A 230 -22.62 -7.70 -5.46
N VAL A 231 -22.71 -6.39 -5.24
CA VAL A 231 -23.78 -5.54 -5.79
C VAL A 231 -23.38 -5.08 -7.17
N LYS A 232 -24.19 -5.41 -8.18
CA LYS A 232 -23.89 -5.06 -9.60
C LYS A 232 -24.09 -3.59 -9.93
N ASP A 233 -25.08 -2.95 -9.33
CA ASP A 233 -25.44 -1.58 -9.65
C ASP A 233 -24.35 -0.60 -9.17
N SER A 234 -23.73 0.11 -10.11
CA SER A 234 -22.65 1.09 -9.87
C SER A 234 -23.10 2.40 -9.20
N ALA A 235 -24.38 2.74 -9.32
CA ALA A 235 -24.93 4.00 -8.80
C ALA A 235 -25.30 3.92 -7.30
N LEU A 236 -25.41 2.71 -6.75
CA LEU A 236 -25.69 2.51 -5.33
C LEU A 236 -24.45 2.76 -4.47
N VAL A 237 -24.66 3.51 -3.40
CA VAL A 237 -23.65 3.86 -2.39
C VAL A 237 -24.09 3.31 -1.04
N PHE A 238 -23.29 2.41 -0.47
CA PHE A 238 -23.51 1.84 0.86
C PHE A 238 -22.73 2.64 1.90
N LYS A 239 -23.37 2.97 3.02
CA LYS A 239 -22.76 3.66 4.16
C LYS A 239 -23.13 2.96 5.45
N GLY A 240 -22.30 3.02 6.46
CA GLY A 240 -22.60 2.50 7.79
C GLY A 240 -21.34 2.44 8.64
N LYS A 241 -21.47 1.83 9.81
CA LYS A 241 -20.31 1.62 10.70
C LYS A 241 -19.60 0.32 10.33
N SER A 242 -18.32 0.42 10.04
CA SER A 242 -17.42 -0.71 9.88
C SER A 242 -16.00 -0.31 10.29
N LEU A 243 -15.07 -1.26 10.29
CA LEU A 243 -13.66 -0.89 10.30
C LEU A 243 -13.30 -0.07 9.07
N LEU A 244 -12.27 0.77 9.23
CA LEU A 244 -11.63 1.49 8.14
C LEU A 244 -10.49 0.65 7.56
N HIS A 245 -10.23 0.81 6.27
CA HIS A 245 -9.14 0.15 5.56
C HIS A 245 -8.36 1.14 4.70
N SER A 246 -7.12 0.78 4.36
CA SER A 246 -6.24 1.55 3.46
C SER A 246 -6.06 3.01 3.91
N VAL A 247 -6.11 3.95 2.95
CA VAL A 247 -5.86 5.38 3.17
C VAL A 247 -6.77 5.99 4.23
N ARG A 248 -8.03 5.54 4.34
CA ARG A 248 -8.99 6.07 5.32
C ARG A 248 -8.62 5.70 6.75
N LEU A 249 -8.10 4.49 6.96
CA LEU A 249 -7.61 4.06 8.26
C LEU A 249 -6.42 4.90 8.69
N THR A 250 -5.44 5.10 7.80
CA THR A 250 -4.26 5.92 8.08
C THR A 250 -4.66 7.38 8.32
N ALA A 251 -5.53 7.97 7.49
CA ALA A 251 -6.02 9.33 7.67
C ALA A 251 -6.70 9.50 9.04
N LYS A 252 -7.55 8.56 9.44
CA LYS A 252 -8.21 8.60 10.75
C LYS A 252 -7.21 8.43 11.90
N ALA A 253 -6.20 7.56 11.77
CA ALA A 253 -5.12 7.43 12.75
C ALA A 253 -4.36 8.74 12.95
N PHE A 254 -4.08 9.47 11.85
CA PHE A 254 -3.43 10.77 11.93
C PHE A 254 -4.28 11.83 12.63
N SER A 255 -5.61 11.70 12.59
CA SER A 255 -6.50 12.59 13.35
C SER A 255 -6.46 12.38 14.87
N GLU A 256 -5.92 11.25 15.35
CA GLU A 256 -5.73 10.97 16.79
C GLU A 256 -4.38 11.49 17.32
N GLY A 257 -3.68 12.33 16.56
CA GLY A 257 -2.42 12.96 16.95
C GLY A 257 -2.56 14.39 17.48
N LEU A 258 -1.42 15.04 17.75
CA LEU A 258 -1.38 16.42 18.28
C LEU A 258 -2.08 17.46 17.38
N PHE A 259 -2.25 17.17 16.08
CA PHE A 259 -2.91 18.08 15.14
C PHE A 259 -4.42 17.87 15.04
N GLY A 260 -5.00 16.90 15.77
CA GLY A 260 -6.42 16.59 15.71
C GLY A 260 -6.89 16.32 14.28
N ASP A 261 -8.10 16.74 13.93
CA ASP A 261 -8.70 16.51 12.59
C ASP A 261 -7.88 17.05 11.42
N TRP A 262 -6.93 17.96 11.64
CA TRP A 262 -6.04 18.42 10.57
C TRP A 262 -5.00 17.37 10.16
N GLY A 263 -4.74 16.36 11.01
CA GLY A 263 -3.82 15.28 10.73
C GLY A 263 -4.19 14.48 9.47
N GLN A 264 -5.48 14.31 9.16
CA GLN A 264 -5.92 13.61 7.95
C GLN A 264 -5.41 14.25 6.64
N TYR A 265 -5.16 15.57 6.64
CA TYR A 265 -4.61 16.27 5.48
C TYR A 265 -3.14 15.97 5.25
N ILE A 266 -2.40 15.61 6.31
CA ILE A 266 -1.00 15.15 6.17
C ILE A 266 -0.95 13.88 5.31
N VAL A 267 -1.87 12.93 5.56
CA VAL A 267 -1.98 11.71 4.77
C VAL A 267 -2.40 12.02 3.34
N SER A 268 -3.37 12.91 3.15
CA SER A 268 -3.89 13.25 1.82
C SER A 268 -2.83 13.96 0.95
N ILE A 269 -2.12 14.95 1.52
CA ILE A 269 -1.02 15.67 0.85
C ILE A 269 0.16 14.73 0.64
N GLY A 270 0.52 13.94 1.64
CA GLY A 270 1.60 12.96 1.55
C GLY A 270 1.35 11.93 0.44
N LEU A 271 0.14 11.38 0.36
CA LEU A 271 -0.26 10.45 -0.70
C LEU A 271 -0.17 11.08 -2.08
N LEU A 272 -0.60 12.34 -2.23
CA LEU A 272 -0.49 13.07 -3.49
C LEU A 272 0.98 13.21 -3.92
N LEU A 273 1.85 13.65 -2.99
CA LEU A 273 3.27 13.84 -3.27
C LEU A 273 3.97 12.50 -3.57
N PHE A 274 3.66 11.46 -2.80
CA PHE A 274 4.19 10.11 -3.00
C PHE A 274 3.78 9.56 -4.37
N ALA A 275 2.48 9.57 -4.70
CA ALA A 275 2.00 9.12 -6.00
C ALA A 275 2.63 9.92 -7.15
N PHE A 276 2.85 11.22 -6.96
CA PHE A 276 3.49 12.08 -7.95
C PHE A 276 4.99 11.76 -8.14
N SER A 277 5.74 11.58 -7.04
CA SER A 277 7.16 11.20 -7.12
C SER A 277 7.34 9.82 -7.75
N THR A 278 6.49 8.85 -7.40
CA THR A 278 6.53 7.50 -7.98
C THR A 278 6.24 7.55 -9.48
N ALA A 279 5.26 8.35 -9.93
CA ALA A 279 4.98 8.52 -11.36
C ALA A 279 6.17 9.12 -12.13
N ILE A 280 6.92 10.04 -11.51
CA ILE A 280 8.14 10.61 -12.12
C ILE A 280 9.23 9.54 -12.23
N ALA A 281 9.49 8.78 -11.17
CA ALA A 281 10.51 7.73 -11.13
C ALA A 281 10.22 6.62 -12.16
N TRP A 282 8.98 6.13 -12.19
CA TRP A 282 8.57 5.08 -13.13
C TRP A 282 8.54 5.53 -14.59
N SER A 283 8.24 6.82 -14.85
CA SER A 283 8.45 7.39 -16.18
C SER A 283 9.93 7.34 -16.58
N TYR A 284 10.85 7.61 -15.66
CA TYR A 284 12.29 7.57 -15.94
C TYR A 284 12.79 6.14 -16.17
N TYR A 285 12.31 5.16 -15.39
CA TYR A 285 12.63 3.76 -15.62
C TYR A 285 12.19 3.31 -17.02
N GLY A 286 10.97 3.70 -17.42
CA GLY A 286 10.47 3.46 -18.76
C GLY A 286 11.28 4.17 -19.85
N ASP A 287 11.78 5.38 -19.62
CA ASP A 287 12.66 6.07 -20.58
C ASP A 287 13.89 5.22 -20.90
N ARG A 288 14.52 4.61 -19.89
CA ARG A 288 15.70 3.75 -20.07
C ARG A 288 15.35 2.46 -20.80
N ALA A 289 14.24 1.81 -20.44
CA ALA A 289 13.75 0.61 -21.13
C ALA A 289 13.44 0.88 -22.62
N VAL A 290 12.77 1.99 -22.92
CA VAL A 290 12.45 2.40 -24.30
C VAL A 290 13.70 2.76 -25.08
N THR A 291 14.66 3.45 -24.43
CA THR A 291 15.95 3.76 -25.06
C THR A 291 16.70 2.48 -25.44
N TYR A 292 16.67 1.46 -24.60
CA TYR A 292 17.30 0.16 -24.87
C TYR A 292 16.65 -0.56 -26.06
N LEU A 293 15.32 -0.55 -26.17
CA LEU A 293 14.58 -1.27 -27.22
C LEU A 293 14.53 -0.53 -28.57
N PHE A 294 14.32 0.79 -28.54
CA PHE A 294 13.95 1.58 -29.74
C PHE A 294 14.86 2.79 -29.97
N GLY A 295 15.87 2.98 -29.11
CA GLY A 295 16.81 4.09 -29.17
C GLY A 295 16.28 5.40 -28.58
N PRO A 296 17.14 6.44 -28.49
CA PRO A 296 16.82 7.69 -27.80
C PRO A 296 15.66 8.49 -28.41
N GLN A 297 15.41 8.32 -29.71
CA GLN A 297 14.33 9.00 -30.44
C GLN A 297 12.93 8.61 -29.96
N ALA A 298 12.78 7.41 -29.39
CA ALA A 298 11.49 6.91 -28.90
C ALA A 298 11.11 7.44 -27.51
N VAL A 299 12.03 8.09 -26.79
CA VAL A 299 11.81 8.58 -25.41
C VAL A 299 10.71 9.64 -25.35
N MET A 300 10.72 10.61 -26.26
CA MET A 300 9.71 11.68 -26.23
C MET A 300 8.30 11.17 -26.59
N PRO A 301 8.11 10.35 -27.64
CA PRO A 301 6.84 9.66 -27.88
C PRO A 301 6.37 8.84 -26.67
N TYR A 302 7.27 8.11 -26.00
CA TYR A 302 6.95 7.34 -24.81
C TYR A 302 6.45 8.21 -23.67
N ARG A 303 7.11 9.34 -23.37
CA ARG A 303 6.69 10.25 -22.28
C ARG A 303 5.31 10.86 -22.54
N ILE A 304 5.02 11.23 -23.79
CA ILE A 304 3.69 11.70 -24.16
C ILE A 304 2.65 10.59 -23.90
N LEU A 305 2.94 9.37 -24.37
CA LEU A 305 2.07 8.22 -24.13
C LEU A 305 1.90 7.95 -22.63
N TYR A 306 2.95 8.05 -21.82
CA TYR A 306 2.91 7.87 -20.37
C TYR A 306 1.97 8.88 -19.69
N VAL A 307 2.01 10.16 -20.08
CA VAL A 307 1.13 11.21 -19.55
C VAL A 307 -0.33 10.97 -19.96
N LEU A 308 -0.56 10.55 -21.20
CA LEU A 308 -1.90 10.19 -21.69
C LEU A 308 -2.44 8.97 -20.96
N ALA A 309 -1.64 7.93 -20.78
CA ALA A 309 -1.99 6.73 -20.02
C ALA A 309 -2.32 7.08 -18.56
N PHE A 310 -1.57 7.99 -17.94
CA PHE A 310 -1.85 8.47 -16.59
C PHE A 310 -3.21 9.20 -16.50
N PHE A 311 -3.60 9.93 -17.53
CA PHE A 311 -4.92 10.56 -17.60
C PHE A 311 -6.03 9.51 -17.76
N VAL A 312 -5.86 8.54 -18.66
CA VAL A 312 -6.82 7.46 -18.89
C VAL A 312 -6.99 6.60 -17.62
N ALA A 313 -5.90 6.34 -16.89
CA ALA A 313 -5.93 5.56 -15.66
C ALA A 313 -6.83 6.16 -14.57
N ALA A 314 -7.07 7.48 -14.57
CA ALA A 314 -7.97 8.14 -13.62
C ALA A 314 -9.46 7.75 -13.81
N PHE A 315 -9.82 7.22 -14.98
CA PHE A 315 -11.18 6.76 -15.31
C PHE A 315 -11.25 5.24 -15.51
N ALA A 316 -10.12 4.55 -15.41
CA ALA A 316 -10.05 3.11 -15.58
C ALA A 316 -10.49 2.38 -14.31
N ASP A 317 -11.04 1.18 -14.48
CA ASP A 317 -11.39 0.32 -13.35
C ASP A 317 -10.14 -0.07 -12.55
N THR A 318 -10.18 0.17 -11.24
CA THR A 318 -9.05 -0.06 -10.33
C THR A 318 -8.59 -1.53 -10.33
N LYS A 319 -9.51 -2.49 -10.47
CA LYS A 319 -9.16 -3.92 -10.51
C LYS A 319 -8.37 -4.26 -11.76
N LEU A 320 -8.75 -3.69 -12.91
CA LEU A 320 -7.99 -3.83 -14.15
C LEU A 320 -6.56 -3.30 -13.98
N VAL A 321 -6.40 -2.12 -13.39
CA VAL A 321 -5.08 -1.49 -13.16
C VAL A 321 -4.20 -2.36 -12.27
N TRP A 322 -4.72 -2.87 -11.14
CA TRP A 322 -3.97 -3.76 -10.25
C TRP A 322 -3.58 -5.08 -10.93
N ASN A 323 -4.48 -5.68 -11.71
CA ASN A 323 -4.19 -6.94 -12.41
C ASN A 323 -3.07 -6.77 -13.44
N LEU A 324 -3.14 -5.72 -14.25
CA LEU A 324 -2.09 -5.41 -15.24
C LEU A 324 -0.76 -5.10 -14.55
N SER A 325 -0.78 -4.34 -13.45
CA SER A 325 0.41 -4.05 -12.66
C SER A 325 1.05 -5.32 -12.10
N ALA A 326 0.27 -6.25 -11.56
CA ALA A 326 0.80 -7.49 -11.00
C ALA A 326 1.49 -8.36 -12.06
N VAL A 327 0.90 -8.47 -13.26
CA VAL A 327 1.50 -9.20 -14.38
C VAL A 327 2.80 -8.53 -14.82
N ALA A 328 2.81 -7.20 -14.99
CA ALA A 328 3.98 -6.45 -15.40
C ALA A 328 5.14 -6.59 -14.40
N ILE A 329 4.85 -6.49 -13.09
CA ILE A 329 5.84 -6.67 -12.02
C ILE A 329 6.40 -8.09 -12.03
N ALA A 330 5.56 -9.11 -12.20
CA ALA A 330 6.05 -10.49 -12.30
C ALA A 330 6.98 -10.68 -13.50
N MET A 331 6.62 -10.10 -14.65
CA MET A 331 7.42 -10.16 -15.88
C MET A 331 8.77 -9.46 -15.77
N SER A 332 8.90 -8.37 -15.00
CA SER A 332 10.18 -7.72 -14.77
C SER A 332 11.01 -8.41 -13.68
N THR A 333 10.36 -8.87 -12.62
CA THR A 333 11.01 -9.46 -11.44
C THR A 333 11.67 -10.80 -11.76
N ILE A 334 10.98 -11.70 -12.49
CA ILE A 334 11.49 -13.06 -12.73
C ILE A 334 12.84 -13.05 -13.51
N PRO A 335 12.97 -12.35 -14.65
CA PRO A 335 14.24 -12.27 -15.37
C PRO A 335 15.34 -11.59 -14.54
N ASN A 336 14.98 -10.54 -13.78
CA ASN A 336 15.93 -9.83 -12.94
C ASN A 336 16.51 -10.74 -11.85
N LEU A 337 15.66 -11.45 -11.09
CA LEU A 337 16.10 -12.37 -10.05
C LEU A 337 16.96 -13.50 -10.63
N PHE A 338 16.59 -14.03 -11.80
CA PHE A 338 17.40 -15.02 -12.50
C PHE A 338 18.79 -14.47 -12.87
N GLY A 339 18.84 -13.25 -13.42
CA GLY A 339 20.10 -12.55 -13.72
C GLY A 339 20.97 -12.34 -12.47
N LEU A 340 20.38 -11.88 -11.37
CA LEU A 340 21.08 -11.70 -10.09
C LEU A 340 21.64 -13.03 -9.56
N MET A 341 20.88 -14.12 -9.69
CA MET A 341 21.37 -15.45 -9.32
C MET A 341 22.56 -15.88 -10.16
N LEU A 342 22.54 -15.64 -11.47
CA LEU A 342 23.67 -15.98 -12.35
C LEU A 342 24.91 -15.15 -12.02
N LEU A 343 24.74 -13.84 -11.81
CA LEU A 343 25.82 -12.87 -11.59
C LEU A 343 26.26 -12.73 -10.12
N ARG A 344 25.77 -13.61 -9.24
CA ARG A 344 26.05 -13.53 -7.80
C ARG A 344 27.53 -13.62 -7.44
N LYS A 345 28.33 -14.35 -8.26
CA LYS A 345 29.77 -14.53 -8.01
C LYS A 345 30.54 -13.27 -8.36
N GLU A 346 30.20 -12.68 -9.50
CA GLU A 346 30.75 -11.43 -10.02
C GLU A 346 30.46 -10.29 -9.04
N MET A 347 29.19 -10.15 -8.61
CA MET A 347 28.80 -9.16 -7.61
C MET A 347 29.61 -9.33 -6.31
N ARG A 348 29.69 -10.57 -5.78
CA ARG A 348 30.47 -10.86 -4.57
C ARG A 348 31.94 -10.47 -4.73
N GLN A 349 32.54 -10.77 -5.89
CA GLN A 349 33.93 -10.43 -6.17
C GLN A 349 34.13 -8.92 -6.26
N THR A 350 33.27 -8.19 -6.98
CA THR A 350 33.35 -6.73 -7.09
C THR A 350 33.24 -6.05 -5.72
N VAL A 351 32.34 -6.52 -4.85
CA VAL A 351 32.22 -6.01 -3.47
C VAL A 351 33.49 -6.30 -2.65
N GLN A 352 34.06 -7.50 -2.76
CA GLN A 352 35.29 -7.85 -2.06
C GLN A 352 36.48 -7.01 -2.52
N ASP A 353 36.60 -6.79 -3.83
CA ASP A 353 37.68 -6.00 -4.42
C ASP A 353 37.56 -4.52 -4.00
N TYR A 354 36.34 -3.96 -4.00
CA TYR A 354 36.06 -2.62 -3.49
C TYR A 354 36.56 -2.45 -2.05
N TRP A 355 36.16 -3.33 -1.12
CA TRP A 355 36.59 -3.22 0.27
C TRP A 355 38.09 -3.47 0.46
N ARG A 356 38.71 -4.30 -0.37
CA ARG A 356 40.16 -4.50 -0.34
C ARG A 356 40.91 -3.23 -0.75
N LEU A 357 40.46 -2.56 -1.81
CA LEU A 357 41.04 -1.30 -2.29
C LEU A 357 40.78 -0.17 -1.29
N PHE A 358 39.55 -0.04 -0.79
CA PHE A 358 39.17 0.96 0.20
C PHE A 358 40.05 0.88 1.46
N ARG A 359 40.29 -0.33 1.99
CA ARG A 359 41.18 -0.53 3.15
C ARG A 359 42.64 -0.20 2.87
N LYS A 360 43.08 -0.37 1.62
CA LYS A 360 44.44 -0.04 1.20
C LYS A 360 44.64 1.46 1.06
N GLU A 361 43.64 2.17 0.54
CA GLU A 361 43.69 3.63 0.31
C GLU A 361 43.38 4.43 1.58
N PHE A 362 42.49 3.93 2.44
CA PHE A 362 42.04 4.59 3.68
C PHE A 362 42.30 3.71 4.93
N PRO A 363 43.57 3.41 5.27
CA PRO A 363 43.91 2.47 6.33
C PRO A 363 43.53 2.93 7.74
N ASN A 364 43.36 4.25 7.95
CA ASN A 364 42.95 4.82 9.24
C ASN A 364 41.43 4.79 9.44
N GLU A 365 40.64 4.90 8.36
CA GLU A 365 39.17 4.82 8.40
C GLU A 365 38.69 3.36 8.46
N ALA A 366 39.42 2.44 7.82
CA ALA A 366 39.13 1.01 7.84
C ALA A 366 39.16 0.37 9.25
N LYS A 367 39.92 0.96 10.20
CA LYS A 367 40.03 0.43 11.56
C LYS A 367 38.80 0.71 12.42
N SER A 368 38.02 1.76 12.14
CA SER A 368 36.84 2.13 12.95
C SER A 368 35.56 1.38 12.60
N THR A 369 35.58 0.54 11.55
CA THR A 369 34.43 -0.26 11.11
C THR A 369 34.44 -1.71 11.61
N THR A 370 35.39 -2.06 12.49
CA THR A 370 35.59 -3.44 13.00
C THR A 370 35.45 -3.59 14.52
N ASP A 371 35.12 -2.50 15.22
CA ASP A 371 34.67 -2.52 16.62
C ASP A 371 33.18 -2.13 16.66
#